data_AF-A0A2V7YRM7-F1
#
_entry.id   AF-A0A2V7YRM7-F1
#
_cell.length_a   1.000
_cell.length_b   1.000
_cell.length_c   1.000
_cell.angle_alpha   90.00
_cell.angle_beta   90.00
_cell.angle_gamma   90.00
#
_symmetry.space_group_name_H-M   'P 1'
#
loop_
_entity.id
_entity.type
_entity.pdbx_description
1 polymer ?
#
loop_
_entity_poly.entity_id
_entity_poly.type
_entity_poly.pdbx_seq_one_letter_code
_entity_poly.pdbx_strand_id
1 'polypeptide(L)'
;MLPGDLLQWLSLGQKNGTLVVANKSVEKRIFFKGGRVISSASSDPREYLGQFLISHGFISEQELMKAMEVQQQSGILLGKILVMIDVISEPDLLRLMRL
;
A
#
# COMPACT_ATOMS: atom_id res chain seq x y z
N MET A 1 -23.93 12.12 -4.26
CA MET A 1 -23.09 11.44 -5.26
C MET A 1 -22.79 10.05 -4.72
N LEU A 2 -23.09 9.00 -5.48
CA LEU A 2 -22.75 7.64 -5.06
C LEU A 2 -21.24 7.40 -5.25
N PRO A 3 -20.63 6.47 -4.51
CA PRO A 3 -19.21 6.16 -4.68
C PRO A 3 -18.83 5.81 -6.13
N GLY A 4 -19.72 5.11 -6.84
CA GLY A 4 -19.54 4.76 -8.25
C GLY A 4 -19.44 6.00 -9.16
N ASP A 5 -20.33 6.97 -8.98
CA ASP A 5 -20.35 8.21 -9.78
C ASP A 5 -19.06 9.01 -9.61
N LEU A 6 -18.54 9.08 -8.37
CA LEU A 6 -17.30 9.76 -8.06
C LEU A 6 -16.10 9.10 -8.78
N LEU A 7 -16.01 7.78 -8.71
CA LEU A 7 -14.95 7.02 -9.37
C LEU A 7 -15.04 7.16 -10.90
N GLN A 8 -16.26 7.15 -11.45
CA GLN A 8 -16.49 7.38 -12.87
C GLN A 8 -16.03 8.78 -13.29
N TRP A 9 -16.35 9.82 -12.51
CA TRP A 9 -15.90 11.19 -12.78
C TRP A 9 -14.38 11.34 -12.72
N LEU A 10 -13.72 10.72 -11.73
CA LEU A 10 -12.26 10.70 -11.63
C LEU A 10 -11.61 10.03 -12.85
N SER A 11 -12.18 8.92 -13.31
CA SER A 11 -11.71 8.15 -14.46
C SER A 11 -11.90 8.90 -15.78
N LEU A 12 -13.15 9.29 -16.10
CA LEU A 12 -13.48 9.99 -17.35
C LEU A 12 -12.79 11.35 -17.45
N GLY A 13 -12.67 12.05 -16.32
CA GLY A 13 -12.00 13.34 -16.23
C GLY A 13 -10.47 13.25 -16.20
N GLN A 14 -9.88 12.04 -16.32
CA GLN A 14 -8.44 11.78 -16.26
C GLN A 14 -7.73 12.48 -15.10
N LYS A 15 -8.39 12.51 -13.93
CA LYS A 15 -7.92 13.29 -12.79
C LYS A 15 -6.62 12.71 -12.23
N ASN A 16 -5.76 13.60 -11.76
CA ASN A 16 -4.59 13.27 -10.93
C ASN A 16 -4.89 13.75 -9.50
N GLY A 17 -4.46 13.00 -8.50
CA GLY A 17 -4.60 13.40 -7.09
C GLY A 17 -4.94 12.24 -6.17
N THR A 18 -5.38 12.56 -4.96
CA THR A 18 -5.68 11.56 -3.93
C THR A 18 -7.14 11.67 -3.51
N LEU A 19 -7.91 10.58 -3.63
CA LEU A 19 -9.20 10.46 -2.97
C LEU A 19 -8.97 9.98 -1.54
N VAL A 20 -9.45 10.74 -0.57
CA VAL A 20 -9.40 10.39 0.84
C VAL A 20 -10.79 9.96 1.29
N VAL A 21 -10.90 8.74 1.82
CA VAL A 21 -12.13 8.20 2.42
C VAL A 21 -11.84 7.97 3.89
N ALA A 22 -12.50 8.71 4.77
CA ALA A 22 -12.23 8.65 6.20
C ALA A 22 -13.51 8.49 7.02
N ASN A 23 -13.39 7.81 8.14
CA ASN A 23 -14.34 7.85 9.24
C ASN A 23 -13.59 8.27 10.53
N LYS A 24 -14.19 8.09 11.71
CA LYS A 24 -13.57 8.50 12.99
C LYS A 24 -12.27 7.75 13.34
N SER A 25 -12.07 6.54 12.82
CA SER A 25 -10.97 5.64 13.22
C SER A 25 -10.03 5.26 12.08
N VAL A 26 -10.49 5.32 10.83
CA VAL A 26 -9.73 4.85 9.67
C VAL A 26 -9.79 5.88 8.55
N GLU A 27 -8.63 6.14 7.96
CA GLU A 27 -8.45 6.85 6.71
C GLU A 27 -7.94 5.88 5.64
N LYS A 28 -8.53 5.94 4.45
CA LYS A 28 -8.06 5.31 3.23
C LYS A 28 -7.69 6.40 2.24
N ARG A 29 -6.56 6.22 1.56
CA ARG A 29 -6.11 7.07 0.46
C ARG A 29 -6.05 6.23 -0.79
N ILE A 30 -6.61 6.74 -1.88
CA ILE A 30 -6.53 6.14 -3.20
C ILE A 30 -5.86 7.16 -4.12
N PHE A 31 -4.74 6.79 -4.71
CA PHE A 31 -3.93 7.68 -5.54
C PHE A 31 -4.27 7.47 -7.01
N PHE A 32 -4.54 8.57 -7.70
CA PHE A 32 -4.94 8.58 -9.10
C PHE A 32 -3.90 9.29 -9.96
N LYS A 33 -3.62 8.71 -11.14
CA LYS A 33 -2.85 9.34 -12.21
C LYS A 33 -3.53 9.09 -13.55
N GLY A 34 -3.89 10.15 -14.26
CA GLY A 34 -4.63 10.07 -15.53
C GLY A 34 -5.94 9.30 -15.40
N GLY A 35 -6.66 9.47 -14.29
CA GLY A 35 -7.93 8.79 -14.00
C GLY A 35 -7.80 7.34 -13.56
N ARG A 36 -6.60 6.75 -13.55
CA ARG A 36 -6.35 5.38 -13.07
C ARG A 36 -5.91 5.36 -11.63
N VAL A 37 -6.37 4.37 -10.86
CA VAL A 37 -5.81 4.06 -9.55
C VAL A 37 -4.40 3.50 -9.73
N ILE A 38 -3.42 4.12 -9.10
CA ILE A 38 -2.01 3.68 -9.14
C ILE A 38 -1.55 3.04 -7.83
N SER A 39 -2.18 3.39 -6.70
CA SER A 39 -1.92 2.78 -5.39
C SER A 39 -3.03 3.14 -4.41
N SER A 40 -3.02 2.47 -3.27
CA SER A 40 -3.85 2.79 -2.11
C SER A 40 -3.00 2.75 -0.84
N ALA A 41 -3.49 3.40 0.21
CA ALA A 41 -2.93 3.32 1.55
C ALA A 41 -4.07 3.35 2.58
N SER A 42 -3.83 2.75 3.75
CA SER A 42 -4.73 2.85 4.90
C SER A 42 -3.98 3.31 6.13
N SER A 43 -4.69 3.93 7.07
CA SER A 43 -4.24 4.14 8.44
C SER A 43 -4.62 2.98 9.39
N ASP A 44 -5.31 1.93 8.93
CA ASP A 44 -5.63 0.75 9.75
C ASP A 44 -4.38 -0.14 9.85
N PRO A 45 -3.80 -0.33 11.04
CA PRO A 45 -2.59 -1.13 11.20
C PRO A 45 -2.70 -2.56 10.68
N ARG A 46 -3.92 -3.12 10.66
CA ARG A 46 -4.17 -4.49 10.17
C ARG A 46 -3.99 -4.61 8.66
N GLU A 47 -4.04 -3.49 7.94
CA GLU A 47 -3.83 -3.42 6.50
C GLU A 47 -2.41 -2.94 6.12
N TYR A 48 -1.54 -2.71 7.11
CA TYR A 48 -0.16 -2.38 6.82
C TYR A 48 0.55 -3.59 6.23
N LEU A 49 1.29 -3.37 5.13
CA LEU A 49 2.03 -4.43 4.44
C LEU A 49 2.86 -5.28 5.41
N GLY A 50 3.61 -4.64 6.32
CA GLY A 50 4.43 -5.36 7.30
C GLY A 50 3.62 -6.29 8.20
N GLN A 51 2.49 -5.82 8.72
CA GLN A 51 1.62 -6.62 9.59
C GLN A 51 0.93 -7.75 8.82
N PHE A 52 0.52 -7.47 7.59
CA PHE A 52 -0.02 -8.47 6.68
C PHE A 52 1.01 -9.60 6.44
N LEU A 53 2.26 -9.25 6.12
CA LEU A 53 3.31 -10.24 5.85
C LEU A 53 3.69 -11.07 7.09
N ILE A 54 3.72 -10.45 8.28
CA ILE A 54 3.96 -11.15 9.54
C ILE A 54 2.83 -12.15 9.83
N SER A 55 1.58 -11.72 9.72
CA SER A 55 0.43 -12.58 10.04
C SER A 55 0.29 -13.80 9.14
N HIS A 56 0.87 -13.75 7.93
CA HIS A 56 0.92 -14.88 7.00
C HIS A 56 2.26 -15.65 7.04
N GLY A 57 3.17 -15.28 7.95
CA GLY A 57 4.43 -16.00 8.16
C GLY A 57 5.49 -15.77 7.07
N PHE A 58 5.36 -14.74 6.24
CA PHE A 58 6.35 -14.44 5.20
C PHE A 58 7.59 -13.74 5.76
N ILE A 59 7.41 -12.92 6.80
CA ILE A 59 8.50 -12.17 7.44
C ILE A 59 8.33 -12.20 8.95
N SER A 60 9.44 -12.08 9.68
CA SER A 60 9.46 -11.89 11.12
C SER A 60 9.37 -10.40 11.50
N GLU A 61 9.02 -10.12 12.76
CA GLU A 61 9.08 -8.76 13.31
C GLU A 61 10.48 -8.13 13.20
N GLN A 62 11.53 -8.95 13.38
CA GLN A 62 12.93 -8.50 13.31
C GLN A 62 13.32 -8.09 11.89
N GLU A 63 12.88 -8.84 10.88
CA GLU A 63 13.10 -8.50 9.47
C GLU A 63 12.33 -7.26 9.05
N LEU A 64 11.08 -7.12 9.50
CA LEU A 64 10.30 -5.90 9.28
C LEU A 64 10.98 -4.68 9.90
N MET A 65 11.50 -4.79 11.13
CA MET A 65 12.19 -3.70 11.82
C MET A 65 13.43 -3.24 11.04
N LYS A 66 14.27 -4.18 10.59
CA LYS A 66 15.44 -3.88 9.74
C LYS A 66 15.03 -3.19 8.43
N ALA A 67 13.98 -3.68 7.77
CA ALA A 67 13.49 -3.08 6.54
C ALA A 67 12.94 -1.66 6.75
N MET A 68 12.32 -1.38 7.90
CA MET A 68 11.85 -0.04 8.28
C MET A 68 12.99 0.93 8.58
N GLU A 69 14.08 0.46 9.21
CA GLU A 69 15.29 1.28 9.42
C GLU A 69 15.90 1.70 8.07
N VAL A 70 16.04 0.76 7.14
CA VAL A 70 16.51 1.05 5.77
C VAL A 70 15.56 1.99 5.04
N GLN A 71 14.25 1.81 5.20
CA GLN A 71 13.24 2.70 4.62
C GLN A 71 13.38 4.13 5.13
N GLN A 72 13.59 4.31 6.43
CA GLN A 72 13.74 5.63 7.03
C GLN A 72 14.98 6.36 6.52
N GLN A 73 16.08 5.64 6.29
CA GLN A 73 17.33 6.21 5.79
C GLN A 73 17.31 6.48 4.28
N SER A 74 16.66 5.62 3.49
CA SER A 74 16.72 5.65 2.02
C SER A 74 15.52 6.30 1.34
N GLY A 75 14.36 6.37 2.01
CA GLY A 75 13.09 6.77 1.41
C GLY A 75 12.51 5.75 0.41
N ILE A 76 13.10 4.56 0.27
CA ILE A 76 12.63 3.51 -0.63
C ILE A 76 11.35 2.86 -0.06
N LEU A 77 10.48 2.37 -0.94
CA LEU A 77 9.26 1.65 -0.55
C LEU A 77 9.61 0.37 0.22
N LEU A 78 8.91 0.13 1.33
CA LEU A 78 9.13 -1.04 2.21
C LEU A 78 9.12 -2.37 1.43
N GLY A 79 8.14 -2.57 0.54
CA GLY A 79 8.06 -3.79 -0.27
C GLY A 79 9.30 -3.99 -1.16
N LYS A 80 9.87 -2.92 -1.71
CA LYS A 80 11.12 -3.01 -2.48
C LYS A 80 12.30 -3.39 -1.59
N ILE A 81 12.38 -2.81 -0.40
CA ILE A 81 13.44 -3.12 0.56
C ILE A 81 13.37 -4.59 0.95
N LEU A 82 12.17 -5.10 1.29
CA LEU A 82 11.97 -6.50 1.66
C LEU A 82 12.44 -7.48 0.57
N VAL A 83 12.25 -7.12 -0.70
CA VAL A 83 12.81 -7.88 -1.84
C VAL A 83 14.33 -7.71 -1.94
N MET A 84 14.85 -6.49 -1.80
CA MET A 84 16.29 -6.20 -1.90
C MET A 84 17.12 -6.90 -0.82
N ILE A 85 16.56 -7.13 0.37
CA ILE A 85 17.23 -7.84 1.46
C ILE A 85 16.93 -9.34 1.49
N ASP A 86 16.33 -9.89 0.42
CA ASP A 86 16.00 -11.31 0.24
C ASP A 86 15.09 -11.90 1.33
N VAL A 87 14.29 -11.05 1.99
CA VAL A 87 13.31 -11.48 3.01
C VAL A 87 12.02 -12.00 2.37
N ILE A 88 11.67 -11.51 1.18
CA ILE A 88 10.54 -12.04 0.38
C ILE A 88 10.88 -11.96 -1.10
N SER A 89 10.46 -12.96 -1.88
CA SER A 89 10.63 -12.91 -3.34
C SER A 89 9.68 -11.90 -3.98
N GLU A 90 10.09 -11.25 -5.07
CA GLU A 90 9.21 -10.36 -5.83
C GLU A 90 7.94 -11.07 -6.34
N PRO A 91 8.00 -12.31 -6.87
CA PRO A 91 6.79 -13.05 -7.26
C PRO A 91 5.81 -13.28 -6.10
N ASP A 92 6.30 -13.63 -4.91
CA ASP A 92 5.46 -13.87 -3.74
C ASP A 92 4.83 -12.57 -3.25
N LEU A 93 5.62 -11.49 -3.16
CA LEU A 93 5.09 -10.18 -2.79
C LEU A 93 3.99 -9.72 -3.76
N LEU A 94 4.20 -9.87 -5.08
CA LEU A 94 3.20 -9.52 -6.08
C LEU A 94 1.93 -10.38 -5.99
N ARG A 95 2.07 -11.66 -5.67
CA ARG A 95 0.92 -12.56 -5.45
C ARG A 95 0.09 -12.09 -4.26
N LEU A 96 0.75 -11.71 -3.17
CA LEU A 96 0.11 -11.25 -1.94
C LEU A 96 -0.60 -9.90 -2.11
N MET A 97 -0.04 -8.99 -2.91
CA MET A 97 -0.66 -7.69 -3.20
C MET A 97 -1.89 -7.77 -4.11
N ARG A 98 -2.23 -8.96 -4.63
CA ARG A 98 -3.40 -9.21 -5.49
C ARG A 98 -4.57 -9.87 -4.75
N LEU A 99 -4.38 -10.24 -3.48
CA LEU A 99 -5.42 -10.81 -2.60
C LEU A 99 -6.34 -9.69 -2.08
#